data_AF-A0A6D2IZY7-F1
#
_entry.id   AF-A0A6D2IZY7-F1
#
_cell.length_a   1.000
_cell.length_b   1.000
_cell.length_c   1.000
_cell.angle_alpha   90.00
_cell.angle_beta   90.00
_cell.angle_gamma   90.00
#
_symmetry.space_group_name_H-M   'P 1'
#
loop_
_entity.id
_entity.type
_entity.pdbx_description
1 polymer ?
#
loop_
_entity_poly.entity_id
_entity_poly.type
_entity_poly.pdbx_seq_one_letter_code
_entity_poly.pdbx_strand_id
1 'polypeptide(L)'
;MGREDRLKLIFQRKLFKTDVTPGESRLSMPFNELICKDFLTPSELRNVKYGVMLKRWEMKKDSGNGSWNYALTCGWNDVVTANGLKQNDNISIWCFRWGGLLCFALVTPPPSSPSMAQSSSPLALCL
;
A
#
# COMPACT_ATOMS: atom_id res chain seq x y z
N MET A 1 -0.70 -10.95 26.68
CA MET A 1 0.12 -9.72 26.73
C MET A 1 0.81 -9.61 25.37
N GLY A 2 0.08 -9.14 24.35
CA GLY A 2 0.58 -9.06 22.99
C GLY A 2 1.54 -7.89 22.88
N ARG A 3 2.76 -8.12 22.39
CA ARG A 3 3.68 -7.02 22.07
C ARG A 3 2.97 -6.10 21.10
N GLU A 4 2.97 -4.81 21.40
CA GLU A 4 2.57 -3.76 20.49
C GLU A 4 3.51 -3.85 19.27
N ASP A 5 3.05 -4.51 18.20
CA ASP A 5 3.80 -4.57 16.96
C ASP A 5 3.80 -3.16 16.38
N ARG A 6 4.94 -2.47 16.60
CA ARG A 6 5.14 -1.07 16.22
C ARG A 6 4.69 -0.86 14.78
N LEU A 7 3.92 0.21 14.54
CA LEU A 7 3.61 0.72 13.21
C LEU A 7 4.89 0.83 12.38
N LYS A 8 4.93 0.15 11.23
CA LYS A 8 6.07 0.20 10.31
C LYS A 8 5.64 0.87 9.01
N LEU A 9 6.36 1.92 8.60
CA LEU A 9 6.25 2.46 7.26
C LEU A 9 6.94 1.49 6.30
N ILE A 10 6.20 0.98 5.31
CA ILE A 10 6.73 0.00 4.36
C ILE A 10 6.98 0.58 2.98
N PHE A 11 6.21 1.60 2.59
CA PHE A 11 6.25 2.14 1.24
C PHE A 11 5.74 3.59 1.21
N GLN A 12 6.43 4.44 0.47
CA GLN A 12 6.03 5.82 0.24
C GLN A 12 6.38 6.21 -1.19
N ARG A 13 5.39 6.70 -1.95
CA ARG A 13 5.65 7.26 -3.28
C ARG A 13 4.53 8.17 -3.76
N LYS A 14 4.78 8.76 -4.92
CA LYS A 14 3.80 9.44 -5.76
C LYS A 14 3.08 8.44 -6.66
N LEU A 15 1.75 8.51 -6.73
CA LEU A 15 0.95 7.59 -7.54
C LEU A 15 1.18 7.80 -9.04
N PHE A 16 1.42 6.70 -9.76
CA PHE A 16 1.49 6.67 -11.22
C PHE A 16 0.10 6.49 -11.84
N LYS A 17 -0.06 6.83 -13.13
CA LYS A 17 -1.32 6.65 -13.86
C LYS A 17 -1.84 5.20 -13.78
N THR A 18 -0.95 4.24 -13.86
CA THR A 18 -1.28 2.80 -13.75
C THR A 18 -1.84 2.42 -12.38
N ASP A 19 -1.55 3.19 -11.33
CA ASP A 19 -2.05 2.88 -9.98
C ASP A 19 -3.50 3.31 -9.77
N VAL A 20 -3.98 4.28 -10.56
CA VAL A 20 -5.33 4.87 -10.41
C VAL A 20 -6.26 4.54 -11.57
N THR A 21 -5.74 3.94 -12.65
CA THR A 21 -6.55 3.56 -13.81
C THR A 21 -7.34 2.29 -13.50
N PRO A 22 -8.68 2.28 -13.65
CA PRO A 22 -9.52 1.13 -13.28
C PRO A 22 -9.12 -0.19 -13.94
N GLY A 23 -8.59 -0.15 -15.17
CA GLY A 23 -8.16 -1.34 -15.91
C GLY A 23 -6.96 -2.06 -15.31
N GLU A 24 -6.02 -1.35 -14.66
CA GLU A 24 -4.85 -1.96 -14.03
C GLU A 24 -5.15 -2.46 -12.60
N SER A 25 -6.02 -1.74 -11.89
CA SER A 25 -6.58 -2.13 -10.58
C SER A 25 -5.55 -2.58 -9.53
N ARG A 26 -4.37 -1.96 -9.49
CA ARG A 26 -3.28 -2.36 -8.59
C ARG A 26 -2.34 -1.23 -8.21
N LEU A 27 -1.87 -1.23 -6.96
CA LEU A 27 -0.72 -0.44 -6.53
C LEU A 27 0.53 -1.32 -6.52
N SER A 28 1.49 -1.06 -7.40
CA SER A 28 2.76 -1.82 -7.42
C SER A 28 3.77 -1.28 -6.39
N MET A 29 4.36 -2.15 -5.59
CA MET A 29 5.37 -1.85 -4.57
C MET A 29 6.64 -2.66 -4.86
N PRO A 30 7.53 -2.16 -5.74
CA PRO A 30 8.76 -2.86 -6.10
C PRO A 30 9.64 -3.12 -4.88
N PHE A 31 10.25 -4.30 -4.78
CA PHE A 31 11.00 -4.70 -3.58
C PHE A 31 12.15 -3.75 -3.24
N ASN A 32 12.75 -3.12 -4.25
CA ASN A 32 13.85 -2.17 -4.07
C ASN A 32 13.39 -0.79 -3.57
N GLU A 33 12.09 -0.47 -3.72
CA GLU A 33 11.47 0.77 -3.22
C GLU A 33 10.87 0.60 -1.81
N LEU A 34 10.82 -0.63 -1.28
CA LEU A 34 10.33 -0.88 0.06
C LEU A 34 11.31 -0.35 1.12
N ILE A 35 10.76 0.42 2.06
CA ILE A 35 11.48 0.97 3.21
C ILE A 35 11.71 -0.13 4.26
N CYS A 36 10.72 -0.99 4.46
CA CYS A 36 10.80 -2.13 5.38
C CYS A 36 10.45 -3.42 4.61
N LYS A 37 11.35 -4.42 4.69
CA LYS A 37 11.29 -5.66 3.89
C LYS A 37 10.90 -6.89 4.72
N ASP A 38 11.01 -6.79 6.04
CA ASP A 38 10.74 -7.83 7.05
C ASP A 38 9.33 -7.70 7.66
N PHE A 39 8.39 -7.06 6.96
CA PHE A 39 7.04 -6.81 7.48
C PHE A 39 6.13 -8.05 7.45
N LEU A 40 6.47 -9.08 6.65
CA LEU A 40 5.69 -10.30 6.47
C LEU A 40 6.26 -11.47 7.29
N THR A 41 5.36 -12.26 7.87
CA THR A 41 5.67 -13.61 8.38
C THR A 41 5.60 -14.64 7.26
N PRO A 42 6.22 -15.84 7.42
CA PRO A 42 6.14 -16.91 6.43
C PRO A 42 4.69 -17.33 6.08
N SER A 43 3.78 -17.24 7.04
CA SER A 43 2.37 -17.59 6.84
C SER A 43 1.63 -16.57 5.97
N GLU A 44 1.99 -15.29 6.04
CA GLU A 44 1.34 -14.21 5.28
C GLU A 44 1.84 -14.08 3.85
N LEU A 45 2.99 -14.67 3.54
CA LEU A 45 3.49 -14.77 2.16
C LEU A 45 2.55 -15.54 1.22
N ARG A 46 1.58 -16.27 1.79
CA ARG A 46 0.60 -17.08 1.06
C ARG A 46 -0.75 -16.40 0.81
N ASN A 47 -0.78 -15.06 0.79
CA ASN A 47 -1.91 -14.16 0.53
C ASN A 47 -2.64 -13.69 1.80
N VAL A 48 -2.78 -12.37 1.94
CA VAL A 48 -3.66 -11.71 2.93
C VAL A 48 -5.00 -11.43 2.26
N LYS A 49 -6.11 -11.81 2.89
CA LYS A 49 -7.47 -11.63 2.38
C LYS A 49 -8.35 -10.87 3.37
N TYR A 50 -8.34 -9.54 3.33
CA TYR A 50 -9.44 -8.66 3.75
C TYR A 50 -9.24 -7.30 3.06
N GLY A 51 -10.31 -6.72 2.49
CA GLY A 51 -10.30 -5.40 1.84
C GLY A 51 -9.50 -5.32 0.53
N VAL A 52 -8.19 -5.54 0.62
CA VAL A 52 -7.22 -5.58 -0.48
C VAL A 52 -6.34 -6.82 -0.37
N MET A 53 -5.99 -7.43 -1.51
CA MET A 53 -5.14 -8.63 -1.54
C MET A 53 -3.68 -8.26 -1.81
N LEU A 54 -2.79 -8.57 -0.87
CA LEU A 54 -1.35 -8.48 -1.08
C LEU A 54 -0.88 -9.69 -1.91
N LYS A 55 -0.36 -9.41 -3.11
CA LYS A 55 0.25 -10.40 -3.99
C LYS A 55 1.74 -10.12 -4.14
N ARG A 56 2.57 -11.17 -4.10
CA ARG A 56 3.99 -11.12 -4.47
C ARG A 56 4.20 -11.82 -5.80
N TRP A 57 4.99 -11.25 -6.70
CA TRP A 57 5.43 -11.93 -7.92
C TRP A 57 6.86 -11.54 -8.30
N GLU A 58 7.50 -12.42 -9.07
CA GLU A 58 8.81 -12.18 -9.65
C GLU A 58 8.65 -11.52 -11.02
N MET A 59 9.24 -10.35 -11.22
CA MET A 59 9.40 -9.73 -12.53
C MET A 59 10.67 -10.28 -13.16
N LYS A 60 10.52 -11.11 -14.19
CA LYS A 60 11.65 -11.58 -15.00
C LYS A 60 12.19 -10.43 -15.84
N LYS A 61 13.51 -10.29 -15.90
CA LYS A 61 14.21 -9.39 -16.82
C LYS A 61 14.96 -10.22 -17.85
N ASP A 62 15.12 -9.69 -19.05
CA ASP A 62 15.85 -10.33 -20.13
C ASP A 62 17.33 -10.58 -19.77
N SER A 63 17.86 -9.82 -18.82
CA SER A 63 19.21 -9.96 -18.26
C SER A 63 19.38 -11.11 -17.25
N GLY A 64 18.36 -11.96 -17.04
CA GLY A 64 18.42 -13.15 -16.19
C GLY A 64 18.23 -12.89 -14.68
N ASN A 65 18.58 -11.71 -14.18
CA ASN A 65 18.32 -11.32 -12.79
C ASN A 65 16.94 -10.65 -12.66
N GLY A 66 15.93 -11.46 -12.33
CA GLY A 66 14.58 -11.00 -11.99
C GLY A 66 14.55 -10.16 -10.71
N SER A 67 13.49 -9.37 -10.54
CA SER A 67 13.26 -8.59 -9.32
C SER A 67 11.89 -8.89 -8.74
N TRP A 68 11.78 -8.97 -7.42
CA TRP A 68 10.50 -9.18 -6.75
C TRP A 68 9.66 -7.90 -6.72
N ASN A 69 8.34 -8.06 -6.82
CA ASN A 69 7.37 -6.98 -6.70
C ASN A 69 6.18 -7.43 -5.84
N TYR A 70 5.61 -6.50 -5.09
CA TYR A 70 4.35 -6.67 -4.37
C TYR A 70 3.26 -5.81 -5.01
N ALA A 71 1.98 -6.18 -4.88
CA ALA A 71 0.87 -5.26 -5.06
C ALA A 71 -0.28 -5.55 -4.11
N LEU A 72 -1.00 -4.47 -3.81
CA LEU A 72 -2.37 -4.51 -3.33
C LEU A 72 -3.30 -4.59 -4.56
N THR A 73 -4.15 -5.61 -4.59
CA THR A 73 -5.02 -5.99 -5.71
C THR A 73 -6.44 -6.30 -5.22
N CYS A 74 -7.37 -6.57 -6.16
CA CYS A 74 -8.78 -6.99 -5.92
C CYS A 74 -9.71 -6.01 -5.18
N GLY A 75 -9.19 -5.04 -4.42
CA GLY A 75 -9.98 -3.96 -3.80
C GLY A 75 -9.33 -2.59 -3.89
N TRP A 76 -8.19 -2.47 -4.59
CA TRP A 76 -7.47 -1.19 -4.68
C TRP A 76 -8.27 -0.10 -5.39
N ASN A 77 -9.10 -0.44 -6.39
CA ASN A 77 -9.99 0.54 -7.03
C ASN A 77 -10.98 1.15 -6.04
N ASP A 78 -11.55 0.34 -5.14
CA ASP A 78 -12.46 0.84 -4.11
C ASP A 78 -11.74 1.80 -3.15
N VAL A 79 -10.48 1.51 -2.83
CA VAL A 79 -9.62 2.41 -2.04
C VAL A 79 -9.38 3.74 -2.77
N VAL A 80 -9.07 3.71 -4.08
CA VAL A 80 -8.88 4.91 -4.90
C VAL A 80 -10.16 5.75 -4.91
N THR A 81 -11.32 5.12 -5.15
CA THR A 81 -12.61 5.81 -5.20
C THR A 81 -13.01 6.36 -3.83
N ALA A 82 -12.90 5.57 -2.75
CA ALA A 82 -13.31 5.98 -1.41
C ALA A 82 -12.46 7.13 -0.84
N ASN A 83 -11.20 7.25 -1.26
CA ASN A 83 -10.27 8.29 -0.79
C ASN A 83 -10.06 9.41 -1.81
N GLY A 84 -10.72 9.35 -2.98
CA GLY A 84 -10.57 10.37 -4.03
C GLY A 84 -9.15 10.50 -4.60
N LEU A 85 -8.38 9.42 -4.58
CA LEU A 85 -6.97 9.42 -4.99
C LEU A 85 -6.82 9.71 -6.49
N LYS A 86 -5.81 10.51 -6.83
CA LYS A 86 -5.50 10.93 -8.19
C LYS A 86 -4.04 10.64 -8.52
N GLN A 87 -3.76 10.60 -9.83
CA GLN A 87 -2.38 10.61 -10.29
C GLN A 87 -1.66 11.81 -9.66
N ASN A 88 -0.42 11.60 -9.22
CA ASN A 88 0.41 12.58 -8.55
C ASN A 88 0.14 12.82 -7.06
N ASP A 89 -0.85 12.16 -6.46
CA ASP A 89 -0.99 12.18 -5.01
C ASP A 89 0.18 11.46 -4.35
N ASN A 90 0.68 12.05 -3.27
CA ASN A 90 1.66 11.40 -2.41
C ASN A 90 0.91 10.51 -1.43
N ILE A 91 1.33 9.26 -1.29
CA ILE A 91 0.75 8.33 -0.32
C ILE A 91 1.84 7.64 0.49
N SER A 92 1.47 7.23 1.70
CA SER A 92 2.26 6.33 2.54
C SER A 92 1.42 5.12 2.91
N ILE A 93 1.99 3.93 2.75
CA ILE A 93 1.40 2.68 3.22
C ILE A 93 2.17 2.21 4.44
N TRP A 94 1.44 2.04 5.53
CA TRP A 94 1.93 1.49 6.79
C TRP A 94 1.38 0.09 6.97
N CYS A 95 2.09 -0.75 7.70
CA CYS A 95 1.56 -2.01 8.18
C CYS A 95 1.57 -2.07 9.70
N PHE A 96 0.62 -2.82 10.24
CA PHE A 96 0.55 -3.16 11.66
C PHE A 96 -0.10 -4.53 11.82
N ARG A 97 -0.04 -5.07 13.04
CA ARG A 97 -0.70 -6.34 13.37
C ARG A 97 -1.83 -6.09 14.35
N TRP A 98 -3.01 -6.59 14.02
CA TRP A 98 -4.16 -6.56 14.92
C TRP A 98 -4.74 -7.97 15.04
N GLY A 99 -4.76 -8.52 16.26
CA GLY A 99 -5.27 -9.88 16.48
C GLY A 99 -4.54 -10.97 15.69
N GLY A 100 -3.26 -10.76 15.34
CA GLY A 100 -2.46 -11.67 14.52
C GLY A 100 -2.67 -11.54 13.00
N LEU A 101 -3.55 -10.64 12.55
CA LEU A 101 -3.73 -10.30 11.15
C LEU A 101 -2.81 -9.16 10.73
N LEU A 102 -2.19 -9.27 9.56
CA LEU A 102 -1.53 -8.14 8.90
C LEU A 102 -2.59 -7.18 8.38
N CYS A 103 -2.50 -5.93 8.81
CA CYS A 103 -3.36 -4.85 8.37
C CYS A 103 -2.52 -3.75 7.73
N PHE A 104 -3.11 -3.01 6.80
CA PHE A 104 -2.48 -1.84 6.20
C PHE A 104 -3.19 -0.56 6.61
N ALA A 105 -2.46 0.55 6.67
CA ALA A 105 -3.04 1.87 6.78
C ALA A 105 -2.54 2.73 5.63
N LEU A 106 -3.47 3.34 4.90
CA LEU A 106 -3.18 4.34 3.88
C LEU A 106 -3.19 5.72 4.54
N VAL A 107 -2.14 6.50 4.29
CA VAL A 107 -2.04 7.88 4.74
C VAL A 107 -1.75 8.78 3.54
N THR A 108 -2.63 9.74 3.29
CA THR A 108 -2.40 10.88 2.40
C THR A 108 -1.91 12.06 3.23
N PRO A 109 -0.79 12.72 2.89
CA PRO A 109 -0.39 13.95 3.55
C PRO A 109 -1.45 15.04 3.30
N PRO A 110 -1.55 16.03 4.20
CA PRO A 110 -2.48 17.15 4.00
C PRO A 110 -2.19 17.86 2.67
N PRO A 111 -3.22 18.42 2.01
CA PRO A 111 -3.05 19.12 0.74
C PRO A 111 -2.04 20.24 0.92
N SER A 112 -1.02 20.29 0.05
CA SER A 112 0.05 21.30 0.06
C SER A 112 -0.45 22.71 -0.34
N SER A 113 -1.76 22.94 -0.35
CA SER A 113 -2.42 24.18 -0.78
C SER A 113 -3.44 24.62 0.28
N PRO A 114 -3.26 25.79 0.93
CA PRO A 114 -4.18 26.27 1.97
C PRO A 114 -5.61 26.57 1.46
N SER A 115 -5.82 26.62 0.14
CA SER A 115 -7.13 26.83 -0.49
C SER A 115 -8.07 25.60 -0.41
N MET A 116 -7.53 24.40 -0.15
CA MET A 116 -8.31 23.16 -0.08
C MET A 116 -8.50 22.64 1.36
N ALA A 117 -8.17 23.45 2.37
CA ALA A 117 -8.39 23.11 3.78
C ALA A 117 -9.87 23.28 4.16
N GLN A 118 -10.75 22.50 3.54
CA GLN A 118 -12.05 22.18 4.13
C GLN A 118 -11.98 20.72 4.59
N SER A 119 -11.73 20.57 5.89
CA SER A 119 -11.98 19.34 6.66
C SER A 119 -11.36 18.06 6.08
N SER A 120 -10.05 17.87 6.25
CA SER A 120 -9.49 16.51 6.24
C SER A 120 -8.68 16.28 7.50
N SER A 121 -9.36 15.76 8.53
CA SER A 121 -8.67 14.94 9.55
C SER A 121 -7.90 13.82 8.83
N PRO A 122 -6.74 13.40 9.33
CA PRO A 122 -6.04 12.24 8.78
C PRO A 122 -6.96 11.02 8.91
N LEU A 123 -7.57 10.61 7.79
CA LEU A 123 -8.31 9.38 7.69
C LEU A 123 -7.28 8.24 7.70
N ALA A 124 -6.95 7.73 8.87
CA ALA A 124 -6.32 6.43 8.99
C ALA A 124 -7.37 5.38 8.62
N LEU A 125 -7.57 5.13 7.32
CA LEU A 125 -8.37 4.01 6.87
C LEU A 125 -7.54 2.73 7.00
N CYS A 126 -8.05 1.80 7.81
CA CYS A 126 -7.55 0.43 7.84
C CYS A 126 -7.98 -0.25 6.53
N LEU A 127 -7.00 -0.76 5.78
CA LEU A 127 -7.17 -1.53 4.56
C LEU A 127 -6.92 -3.02 4.82
#